data_AF-A0A291RR71-F1
#
_entry.id   AF-A0A291RR71-F1
#
_cell.length_a   1.000
_cell.length_b   1.000
_cell.length_c   1.000
_cell.angle_alpha   90.00
_cell.angle_beta   90.00
_cell.angle_gamma   90.00
#
_symmetry.space_group_name_H-M   'P 1'
#
loop_
_entity.id
_entity.type
_entity.pdbx_description
1 polymer ?
#
loop_
_entity_poly.entity_id
_entity_poly.type
_entity_poly.pdbx_seq_one_letter_code
_entity_poly.pdbx_strand_id
1 'polypeptide(L)' 'MLNCGGMLAERQIKIAASLTTWKTRQAVANLADRGLITTGARPGRYEITRLGRNVLAAHASDYGRLES' A
#
# COMPACT_ATOMS: atom_id res chain seq x y z
N MET A 1 -13.04 -6.30 8.75
CA MET A 1 -13.02 -4.87 8.35
C MET A 1 -11.64 -4.30 8.64
N LEU A 2 -10.83 -4.06 7.60
CA LEU A 2 -9.58 -3.34 7.74
C LEU A 2 -9.91 -1.85 7.58
N ASN A 3 -9.89 -1.11 8.69
CA ASN A 3 -10.02 0.35 8.68
C ASN A 3 -8.98 0.95 7.72
N CYS A 4 -9.41 1.87 6.85
CA CYS A 4 -8.58 2.60 5.88
C CYS A 4 -7.53 3.55 6.52
N GLY A 5 -7.09 3.26 7.73
CA GLY A 5 -6.10 4.02 8.52
C GLY A 5 -5.28 3.17 9.49
N GLY A 6 -5.28 1.84 9.36
CA GLY A 6 -4.46 0.96 10.20
C GLY A 6 -3.08 0.67 9.59
N MET A 7 -2.01 0.84 10.36
CA MET A 7 -0.65 0.46 9.96
C MET A 7 -0.53 -1.04 9.70
N LEU A 8 0.03 -1.44 8.56
CA LEU A 8 0.30 -2.84 8.24
C LEU A 8 1.77 -3.21 8.40
N ALA A 9 2.04 -4.38 8.98
CA ALA A 9 3.38 -4.94 9.01
C ALA A 9 3.72 -5.64 7.68
N GLU A 10 5.02 -5.74 7.36
CA GLU A 10 5.50 -6.46 6.16
C GLU A 10 4.91 -7.87 6.05
N ARG A 11 4.82 -8.61 7.17
CA ARG A 11 4.20 -9.94 7.21
C ARG A 11 2.73 -9.92 6.78
N GLN A 12 1.98 -8.91 7.18
CA GLN A 12 0.56 -8.77 6.82
C GLN A 12 0.41 -8.44 5.33
N ILE A 13 1.25 -7.53 4.81
CA ILE A 13 1.30 -7.19 3.38
C ILE A 13 1.65 -8.44 2.56
N LYS A 14 2.67 -9.20 2.98
CA LYS A 14 3.08 -10.45 2.33
C LYS A 14 1.93 -11.43 2.19
N ILE A 15 1.21 -11.68 3.29
CA ILE A 15 0.10 -12.64 3.33
C ILE A 15 -1.06 -12.13 2.46
N ALA A 16 -1.45 -10.87 2.60
CA ALA A 16 -2.57 -10.29 1.87
C ALA A 16 -2.34 -10.22 0.35
N ALA A 17 -1.09 -10.00 -0.07
CA ALA A 17 -0.72 -9.89 -1.48
C ALA A 17 -0.15 -11.20 -2.06
N SER A 18 -0.12 -12.30 -1.29
CA SER A 18 0.46 -13.60 -1.68
C SER A 18 1.88 -13.49 -2.25
N LEU A 19 2.71 -12.61 -1.68
CA LEU A 19 4.07 -12.35 -2.15
C LEU A 19 5.11 -13.18 -1.41
N THR A 20 6.29 -13.34 -2.02
CA THR A 20 7.48 -13.77 -1.27
C THR A 20 8.02 -12.62 -0.42
N THR A 21 8.84 -12.94 0.58
CA THR A 21 9.48 -11.92 1.43
C THR A 21 10.26 -10.91 0.60
N TRP A 22 11.07 -11.38 -0.36
CA TRP A 22 11.87 -10.49 -1.21
C TRP A 22 11.01 -9.58 -2.08
N LYS A 23 9.96 -10.13 -2.71
CA LYS A 23 9.02 -9.34 -3.51
C LYS A 23 8.25 -8.33 -2.66
N THR A 24 7.90 -8.68 -1.42
CA THR A 24 7.25 -7.77 -0.48
C THR A 24 8.16 -6.59 -0.14
N ARG A 25 9.43 -6.85 0.19
CA ARG A 25 10.41 -5.79 0.48
C ARG A 25 10.64 -4.87 -0.71
N GLN A 26 10.79 -5.44 -1.90
CA GLN A 26 10.95 -4.65 -3.12
C GLN A 26 9.72 -3.78 -3.39
N ALA A 27 8.51 -4.32 -3.24
CA ALA A 27 7.28 -3.57 -3.42
C ALA A 27 7.15 -2.42 -2.40
N VAL A 28 7.42 -2.70 -1.13
CA VAL A 28 7.41 -1.70 -0.06
C VAL A 28 8.44 -0.60 -0.32
N ALA A 29 9.68 -0.96 -0.68
CA ALA A 29 10.73 0.01 -0.99
C ALA A 29 10.32 0.92 -2.16
N ASN A 30 9.79 0.35 -3.23
CA ASN A 30 9.33 1.11 -4.39
C ASN A 30 8.16 2.04 -4.05
N LEU A 31 7.23 1.60 -3.21
CA LEU A 31 6.10 2.43 -2.76
C LEU A 31 6.56 3.57 -1.84
N ALA A 32 7.56 3.32 -0.98
CA ALA A 32 8.13 4.30 -0.07
C ALA A 32 8.97 5.35 -0.83
N ASP A 33 9.78 4.92 -1.79
CA ASP A 33 10.58 5.78 -2.67
C ASP A 33 9.69 6.76 -3.46
N ARG A 34 8.51 6.29 -3.89
CA ARG A 34 7.49 7.10 -4.54
C ARG A 34 6.64 7.94 -3.58
N GLY A 35 6.88 7.86 -2.27
CA GLY A 35 6.11 8.58 -1.25
C GLY A 35 4.64 8.14 -1.12
N LEU A 36 4.28 6.96 -1.62
CA LEU A 36 2.91 6.44 -1.58
C LEU A 36 2.58 5.78 -0.24
N ILE A 37 3.60 5.22 0.41
CA ILE A 37 3.53 4.74 1.80
C ILE A 37 4.61 5.41 2.63
N THR A 38 4.41 5.43 3.94
CA THR A 38 5.42 5.86 4.91
C THR A 38 5.57 4.83 6.02
N THR A 39 6.75 4.78 6.62
CA THR A 39 6.96 4.08 7.88
C THR A 39 6.57 5.02 9.02
N GLY A 40 5.60 4.60 9.84
CA GLY A 40 5.22 5.35 11.04
C GLY A 40 6.33 5.34 12.11
N ALA A 41 6.02 5.81 13.32
CA ALA A 41 6.95 5.84 14.46
C ALA A 41 7.53 4.46 14.87
N ARG A 42 6.98 3.37 14.33
CA ARG A 42 7.45 1.99 14.56
C ARG A 42 8.03 1.43 13.26
N PRO A 43 9.34 1.10 13.22
CA PRO A 43 9.95 0.45 12.07
C PRO A 43 9.18 -0.81 11.64
N GLY A 44 9.06 -1.03 10.33
CA GLY A 44 8.38 -2.20 9.77
C GLY A 44 6.85 -2.14 9.80
N ARG A 45 6.26 -0.98 10.11
CA ARG A 45 4.83 -0.69 9.99
C ARG A 45 4.59 0.42 8.97
N TYR A 46 3.71 0.13 8.01
CA TYR A 46 3.49 0.97 6.84
C TYR A 46 2.08 1.54 6.83
N GLU A 47 1.99 2.82 6.48
CA GLU A 47 0.75 3.56 6.28
C GLU A 47 0.67 4.11 4.87
N ILE A 48 -0.53 4.19 4.31
CA ILE A 48 -0.75 4.89 3.05
C ILE A 48 -0.73 6.40 3.28
N THR A 49 0.11 7.12 2.52
CA THR A 49 0.18 8.57 2.61
C THR A 49 -1.05 9.23 1.97
N ARG A 50 -1.21 10.54 2.16
CA ARG A 50 -2.22 11.30 1.41
C ARG A 50 -2.03 11.18 -0.10
N LEU A 51 -0.79 11.23 -0.57
CA LEU A 51 -0.45 11.02 -1.99
C LEU A 51 -0.85 9.61 -2.44
N GLY A 52 -0.51 8.58 -1.66
CA GLY A 52 -0.89 7.20 -1.93
C GLY A 52 -2.40 7.01 -2.05
N ARG A 53 -3.19 7.64 -1.18
CA ARG A 53 -4.66 7.61 -1.26
C ARG A 53 -5.20 8.29 -2.52
N ASN A 54 -4.63 9.42 -2.90
CA ASN A 54 -5.04 10.12 -4.13
C ASN A 54 -4.73 9.29 -5.38
N VAL A 55 -3.54 8.69 -5.45
CA VAL A 55 -3.13 7.79 -6.54
C VAL A 55 -4.03 6.55 -6.59
N LEU A 56 -4.34 5.96 -5.42
CA LEU A 56 -5.27 4.84 -5.34
C LEU A 56 -6.68 5.23 -5.82
N ALA A 57 -7.18 6.40 -5.45
CA ALA A 57 -8.49 6.88 -5.88
C ALA A 57 -8.54 7.14 -7.39
N ALA A 58 -7.48 7.72 -7.97
CA ALA A 58 -7.36 7.93 -9.41
C ALA A 58 -7.37 6.59 -10.18
N HIS A 59 -6.56 5.62 -9.76
CA HIS A 59 -6.55 4.30 -10.41
C HIS A 59 -7.83 3.49 -10.15
N ALA A 60 -8.47 3.63 -8.99
CA ALA A 60 -9.76 3.00 -8.73
C ALA A 60 -10.85 3.54 -9.67
N SER A 61 -10.78 4.83 -10.02
CA SER A 61 -11.65 5.43 -11.04
C SER A 61 -11.42 4.83 -12.44
N ASP A 62 -10.19 4.46 -12.78
CA ASP A 62 -9.89 3.82 -14.07
C ASP A 62 -10.46 2.39 -14.14
N TYR A 63 -10.48 1.66 -13.03
CA TYR A 63 -11.09 0.31 -12.94
C TYR A 63 -12.63 0.34 -12.85
N GLY A 64 -13.21 1.46 -12.41
CA GLY A 64 -14.68 1.67 -12.39
C GLY A 64 -15.26 2.09 -13.74
N ARG A 65 -14.41 2.47 -14.71
CA ARG A 65 -14.80 2.79 -16.09
C ARG A 65 -14.80 1.52 -16.94
N LEU A 66 -15.58 0.53 -16.54
CA LEU A 66 -16.13 -0.44 -17.48
C LEU A 66 -17.39 0.22 -18.04
N GLU A 67 -17.21 0.83 -19.21
CA GLU A 67 -18.20 1.23 -20.24
C GLU A 67 -19.68 1.07 -19.82
N SER A 68 -20.40 2.18 -19.68
CA SER A 68 -21.87 2.19 -19.76
C SER A 68 -22.33 2.12 -21.20
#